data_AF-A0A2P8AP86-F1
#
_entry.id   AF-A0A2P8AP86-F1
#
_cell.length_a   1.000
_cell.length_b   1.000
_cell.length_c   1.000
_cell.angle_alpha   90.00
_cell.angle_beta   90.00
_cell.angle_gamma   90.00
#
_symmetry.space_group_name_H-M   'P 1'
#
loop_
_entity.id
_entity.type
_entity.pdbx_description
1 polymer ?
#
loop_
_entity_poly.entity_id
_entity_poly.type
_entity_poly.pdbx_seq_one_letter_code
_entity_poly.pdbx_strand_id
1 'polypeptide(L)'
;MTPRRRRLAILFRLAVVLGVVAGIVLTALGPATVTGLLPYFTIQSNVAVGAFAGYAAWRAWQGRPEPPSALKGAVTLYITITGTVYHLVLANPASPFAMAQPHREPGEWWGNQFLHTVVPLLAIADWALFDRRGRLRPRYAAWWLAFPLAYLGFALVRGLVVHRYPYPFLDAGQLGYGGVGLSALFFAVAFWLLGLLLVGVDRGLAGRARAVPVEPAPAPAGTPEQSAAGPR
;
A
#
# COMPACT_ATOMS: atom_id res chain seq x y z
N MET A 1 -16.29 -0.69 -15.00
CA MET A 1 -16.76 -0.80 -13.60
C MET A 1 -18.21 -0.42 -13.57
N THR A 2 -19.06 -1.13 -12.82
CA THR A 2 -20.46 -0.70 -12.64
C THR A 2 -20.51 0.66 -11.91
N PRO A 3 -21.56 1.49 -12.12
CA PRO A 3 -21.68 2.79 -11.47
C PRO A 3 -21.62 2.71 -9.94
N ARG A 4 -22.26 1.68 -9.35
CA ARG A 4 -22.23 1.42 -7.91
C ARG A 4 -20.82 1.12 -7.41
N ARG A 5 -20.08 0.24 -8.10
CA ARG A 5 -18.68 -0.08 -7.75
C ARG A 5 -17.76 1.14 -7.88
N ARG A 6 -18.01 2.02 -8.86
CA ARG A 6 -17.29 3.29 -9.03
C ARG A 6 -17.52 4.25 -7.87
N ARG A 7 -18.77 4.44 -7.45
CA ARG A 7 -19.10 5.27 -6.29
C ARG A 7 -18.43 4.74 -5.01
N LEU A 8 -18.49 3.42 -4.78
CA LEU A 8 -17.85 2.82 -3.62
C LEU A 8 -16.32 3.02 -3.63
N ALA A 9 -15.66 2.84 -4.78
CA ALA A 9 -14.22 3.10 -4.91
C ALA A 9 -13.86 4.56 -4.60
N ILE A 10 -14.67 5.52 -5.06
CA ILE A 10 -14.47 6.95 -4.77
C ILE A 10 -14.59 7.20 -3.26
N LEU A 11 -15.66 6.73 -2.62
CA LEU A 11 -15.86 6.91 -1.17
C LEU A 11 -14.71 6.30 -0.37
N PHE A 12 -14.26 5.11 -0.76
CA PHE A 12 -13.16 4.42 -0.10
C PHE A 12 -11.84 5.21 -0.22
N ARG A 13 -11.54 5.75 -1.40
CA ARG A 13 -10.35 6.57 -1.64
C ARG A 13 -10.41 7.91 -0.92
N LEU A 14 -11.59 8.51 -0.82
CA LEU A 14 -11.79 9.70 0.01
C LEU A 14 -11.57 9.39 1.50
N ALA A 15 -11.99 8.22 1.99
CA ALA A 15 -11.70 7.78 3.35
C ALA A 15 -10.19 7.61 3.60
N VAL A 16 -9.43 7.10 2.62
CA VAL A 16 -7.95 7.07 2.68
C VAL A 16 -7.38 8.49 2.80
N VAL A 17 -7.82 9.42 1.95
CA VAL A 17 -7.37 10.82 1.99
C VAL A 17 -7.68 11.47 3.33
N LEU A 18 -8.91 11.33 3.82
CA LEU A 18 -9.34 11.86 5.11
C LEU A 18 -8.54 11.23 6.27
N GLY A 19 -8.28 9.92 6.21
CA GLY A 19 -7.45 9.24 7.21
C GLY A 19 -6.01 9.74 7.24
N VAL A 20 -5.41 10.01 6.07
CA VAL A 20 -4.08 10.62 5.97
C VAL A 20 -4.06 12.02 6.56
N VAL A 21 -5.03 12.86 6.18
CA VAL A 21 -5.12 14.24 6.67
C VAL A 21 -5.35 14.25 8.18
N ALA A 22 -6.31 13.47 8.68
CA ALA A 22 -6.58 13.34 10.11
C ALA A 22 -5.34 12.84 10.87
N GLY A 23 -4.67 11.81 10.35
CA GLY A 23 -3.44 11.28 10.92
C GLY A 23 -2.35 12.34 11.08
N ILE A 24 -2.05 13.07 10.00
CA ILE A 24 -1.02 14.12 10.00
C ILE A 24 -1.41 15.27 10.92
N VAL A 25 -2.64 15.77 10.84
CA VAL A 25 -3.11 16.92 11.64
C VAL A 25 -3.10 16.57 13.12
N LEU A 26 -3.67 15.44 13.50
CA LEU A 26 -3.73 15.01 14.91
C LEU A 26 -2.34 14.79 15.51
N THR A 27 -1.39 14.27 14.72
CA THR A 27 0.01 14.17 15.16
C THR A 27 0.71 15.53 15.24
N ALA A 28 0.43 16.44 14.31
CA ALA A 28 1.05 17.77 14.26
C ALA A 28 0.52 18.77 15.30
N LEU A 29 -0.66 18.51 15.85
CA LEU A 29 -1.23 19.27 16.98
C LEU A 29 -0.58 18.91 18.33
N GLY A 30 0.18 17.82 18.38
CA GLY A 30 1.01 17.44 19.52
C GLY A 30 2.33 18.24 19.58
N PRO A 31 3.33 17.78 20.36
CA PRO A 31 4.63 18.44 20.46
C PRO A 31 5.47 18.31 19.18
N ALA A 32 5.05 17.47 18.23
CA ALA A 32 5.71 17.32 16.94
C ALA A 32 5.26 18.42 15.97
N THR A 33 6.18 19.32 15.59
CA THR A 33 5.90 20.28 14.51
C THR A 33 5.80 19.57 13.16
N VAL A 34 5.06 20.16 12.20
CA VAL A 34 4.94 19.62 10.83
C VAL A 34 6.32 19.36 10.20
N THR A 35 7.28 20.26 10.41
CA THR A 35 8.66 20.10 9.91
C THR A 35 9.42 18.96 10.60
N GLY A 36 9.10 18.67 11.86
CA GLY A 36 9.63 17.51 12.59
C GLY A 36 9.11 16.16 12.07
N LEU A 37 7.95 16.16 11.39
CA LEU A 37 7.30 14.95 10.86
C LEU A 37 7.81 14.55 9.47
N LEU A 38 8.17 15.51 8.61
CA LEU A 38 8.60 15.25 7.22
C LEU A 38 9.76 14.23 7.06
N PRO A 39 10.75 14.16 7.98
CA PRO A 39 11.84 13.19 7.87
C PRO A 39 11.43 11.73 8.03
N TYR A 40 10.22 11.44 8.51
CA TYR A 40 9.76 10.07 8.74
C TYR A 40 9.19 9.45 7.46
N PHE A 41 9.61 8.22 7.14
CA PHE A 41 9.07 7.42 6.03
C PHE A 41 7.55 7.24 6.18
N THR A 42 7.06 7.12 7.41
CA THR A 42 5.63 7.09 7.75
C THR A 42 4.87 8.24 7.09
N ILE A 43 5.37 9.47 7.20
CA ILE A 43 4.69 10.67 6.70
C ILE A 43 4.79 10.72 5.18
N GLN A 44 5.96 10.44 4.62
CA GLN A 44 6.18 10.44 3.17
C GLN A 44 5.31 9.39 2.45
N SER A 45 5.20 8.19 3.01
CA SER A 45 4.36 7.11 2.48
C SER A 45 2.86 7.40 2.63
N ASN A 46 2.42 7.99 3.75
CA ASN A 46 1.05 8.44 3.96
C ASN A 46 0.65 9.54 2.96
N VAL A 47 1.52 10.53 2.75
CA VAL A 47 1.30 11.57 1.74
C VAL A 47 1.24 10.95 0.34
N ALA A 48 2.15 10.03 0.01
CA ALA A 48 2.16 9.37 -1.31
C ALA A 48 0.86 8.58 -1.58
N VAL A 49 0.39 7.79 -0.60
CA VAL A 49 -0.86 7.02 -0.77
C VAL A 49 -2.10 7.92 -0.75
N GLY A 50 -2.11 8.98 0.07
CA GLY A 50 -3.18 9.98 0.10
C GLY A 50 -3.29 10.74 -1.23
N ALA A 51 -2.17 11.23 -1.76
CA ALA A 51 -2.13 11.91 -3.05
C ALA A 51 -2.57 10.97 -4.19
N PHE A 52 -2.09 9.71 -4.18
CA PHE A 52 -2.52 8.71 -5.15
C PHE A 52 -4.03 8.44 -5.04
N ALA A 53 -4.56 8.26 -3.83
CA ALA A 53 -5.98 7.98 -3.60
C ALA A 53 -6.85 9.15 -4.08
N GLY A 54 -6.47 10.40 -3.77
CA GLY A 54 -7.14 11.60 -4.26
C GLY A 54 -7.13 11.69 -5.79
N TYR A 55 -5.98 11.46 -6.42
CA TYR A 55 -5.87 11.42 -7.88
C TYR A 55 -6.74 10.31 -8.50
N ALA A 56 -6.73 9.11 -7.92
CA ALA A 56 -7.53 7.98 -8.38
C ALA A 56 -9.04 8.22 -8.20
N ALA A 57 -9.45 8.87 -7.11
CA ALA A 57 -10.83 9.28 -6.87
C ALA A 57 -11.29 10.32 -7.91
N TRP A 58 -10.46 11.34 -8.16
CA TRP A 58 -10.74 12.37 -9.16
C TRP A 58 -10.86 11.78 -10.57
N ARG A 59 -9.93 10.88 -10.97
CA ARG A 59 -10.00 10.15 -12.24
C ARG A 59 -11.29 9.35 -12.37
N ALA A 60 -11.70 8.63 -11.32
CA ALA A 60 -12.92 7.85 -11.31
C ALA A 60 -14.18 8.72 -11.39
N TRP A 61 -14.18 9.88 -10.73
CA TRP A 61 -15.26 10.87 -10.82
C TRP A 61 -15.43 11.40 -12.25
N GLN A 62 -14.31 11.70 -12.92
CA GLN A 62 -14.25 12.12 -14.33
C GLN A 62 -14.50 10.99 -15.34
N GLY A 63 -14.82 9.76 -14.89
CA GLY A 63 -15.01 8.60 -15.78
C GLY A 63 -13.74 8.15 -16.51
N ARG A 64 -12.56 8.59 -16.08
CA ARG A 64 -11.27 8.29 -16.71
C ARG A 64 -10.73 6.92 -16.27
N PRO A 65 -9.82 6.30 -17.05
CA PRO A 65 -9.17 5.05 -16.65
C PRO A 65 -8.39 5.19 -15.34
N GLU A 66 -8.33 4.09 -14.58
CA GLU A 66 -7.54 3.96 -13.36
C GLU A 66 -6.06 4.32 -13.60
N PRO A 67 -5.37 4.89 -12.60
CA PRO A 67 -3.93 5.12 -12.68
C PRO A 67 -3.13 3.83 -12.93
N PRO A 68 -1.83 3.94 -13.30
CA PRO A 68 -0.98 2.78 -13.52
C PRO A 68 -0.93 1.83 -12.31
N SER A 69 -1.12 0.53 -12.55
CA SER A 69 -1.09 -0.49 -11.49
C SER A 69 0.28 -0.59 -10.82
N ALA A 70 1.36 -0.27 -11.55
CA ALA A 70 2.70 -0.20 -10.98
C ALA A 70 2.82 0.90 -9.91
N LEU A 71 2.21 2.07 -10.13
CA LEU A 71 2.21 3.16 -9.16
C LEU A 71 1.33 2.84 -7.96
N LYS A 72 0.14 2.28 -8.21
CA LYS A 72 -0.76 1.79 -7.17
C LYS A 72 -0.07 0.77 -6.26
N GLY A 73 0.58 -0.23 -6.85
CA GLY A 73 1.35 -1.24 -6.14
C GLY A 73 2.51 -0.63 -5.34
N ALA A 74 3.19 0.39 -5.87
CA ALA A 74 4.25 1.11 -5.16
C ALA A 74 3.73 1.75 -3.87
N VAL A 75 2.68 2.59 -3.97
CA VAL A 75 2.14 3.30 -2.80
C VAL A 75 1.50 2.34 -1.80
N THR A 76 0.88 1.24 -2.27
CA THR A 76 0.38 0.18 -1.40
C THR A 76 1.53 -0.55 -0.68
N LEU A 77 2.64 -0.84 -1.35
CA LEU A 77 3.81 -1.43 -0.70
C LEU A 77 4.37 -0.47 0.37
N TYR A 78 4.56 0.81 0.04
CA TYR A 78 5.16 1.78 0.96
C TYR A 78 4.32 1.97 2.22
N ILE A 79 3.00 2.06 2.10
CA ILE A 79 2.14 2.18 3.28
C ILE A 79 2.04 0.87 4.06
N THR A 80 2.17 -0.29 3.39
CA THR A 80 2.27 -1.59 4.06
C THR A 80 3.58 -1.72 4.84
N ILE A 81 4.69 -1.22 4.29
CA ILE A 81 5.98 -1.11 5.01
C ILE A 81 5.78 -0.27 6.28
N THR A 82 5.14 0.89 6.18
CA THR A 82 4.86 1.75 7.34
C THR A 82 4.09 1.00 8.44
N GLY A 83 2.99 0.34 8.09
CA GLY A 83 2.22 -0.43 9.07
C GLY A 83 3.00 -1.61 9.67
N THR A 84 3.67 -2.40 8.83
CA THR A 84 4.41 -3.58 9.28
C THR A 84 5.63 -3.23 10.12
N VAL A 85 6.46 -2.27 9.70
CA VAL A 85 7.61 -1.80 10.48
C VAL A 85 7.15 -1.19 11.79
N TYR A 86 6.07 -0.41 11.80
CA TYR A 86 5.54 0.11 13.06
C TYR A 86 5.14 -1.02 14.01
N HIS A 87 4.26 -1.93 13.60
CA HIS A 87 3.71 -2.93 14.50
C HIS A 87 4.69 -4.04 14.88
N LEU A 88 5.59 -4.44 13.97
CA LEU A 88 6.50 -5.57 14.20
C LEU A 88 7.88 -5.16 14.72
N VAL A 89 8.29 -3.91 14.49
CA VAL A 89 9.62 -3.41 14.84
C VAL A 89 9.51 -2.30 15.88
N LEU A 90 8.85 -1.19 15.57
CA LEU A 90 8.91 0.02 16.41
C LEU A 90 8.04 -0.06 17.68
N ALA A 91 6.87 -0.67 17.59
CA ALA A 91 5.93 -0.82 18.70
C ALA A 91 6.05 -2.19 19.40
N ASN A 92 6.83 -3.11 18.85
CA ASN A 92 7.01 -4.45 19.40
C ASN A 92 8.14 -4.44 20.44
N PRO A 93 7.86 -4.66 21.74
CA PRO A 93 8.88 -4.63 22.80
C PRO A 93 9.92 -5.76 22.67
N ALA A 94 9.64 -6.82 21.90
CA ALA A 94 10.61 -7.87 21.62
C ALA A 94 11.60 -7.51 20.50
N SER A 95 11.41 -6.37 19.82
CA SER A 95 12.31 -5.92 18.76
C SER A 95 13.56 -5.25 19.34
N PRO A 96 14.77 -5.50 18.82
CA PRO A 96 15.97 -4.74 19.20
C PRO A 96 15.90 -3.26 18.78
N PHE A 97 14.93 -2.89 17.95
CA PHE A 97 14.71 -1.53 17.46
C PHE A 97 13.41 -0.92 17.98
N ALA A 98 12.86 -1.48 19.06
CA ALA A 98 11.67 -0.96 19.70
C ALA A 98 11.88 0.50 20.12
N MET A 99 10.88 1.33 19.86
CA MET A 99 10.83 2.70 20.33
C MET A 99 9.91 2.78 21.55
N ALA A 100 10.29 3.61 22.51
CA ALA A 100 9.44 3.91 23.66
C ALA A 100 8.05 4.34 23.18
N GLN A 101 7.02 3.77 23.81
CA GLN A 101 5.62 4.10 23.54
C GLN A 101 5.08 4.90 24.74
N PRO A 102 5.43 6.19 24.87
CA PRO A 102 4.98 6.99 25.99
C PRO A 102 3.46 7.15 25.97
N HIS A 103 2.90 7.57 27.11
CA HIS A 103 1.53 8.05 27.16
C HIS A 103 1.37 9.19 26.13
N ARG A 104 0.37 9.04 25.27
CA ARG A 104 0.02 10.01 24.24
C ARG A 104 -1.31 10.63 24.63
N GLU A 105 -1.43 11.94 24.45
CA GLU A 105 -2.72 12.60 24.51
C GLU A 105 -3.67 11.98 23.47
N PRO A 106 -5.00 12.02 23.70
CA PRO A 106 -5.96 11.33 22.85
C PRO A 106 -5.82 11.66 21.35
N GLY A 107 -5.52 12.92 21.02
CA GLY A 107 -5.29 13.36 19.64
C GLY A 107 -4.10 12.66 19.00
N GLU A 108 -2.93 12.69 19.64
CA GLU A 108 -1.72 12.03 19.14
C GLU A 108 -1.87 10.51 19.04
N TRP A 109 -2.58 9.90 19.99
CA TRP A 109 -2.88 8.47 19.95
C TRP A 109 -3.66 8.12 18.69
N TRP A 110 -4.73 8.87 18.38
CA TRP A 110 -5.51 8.68 17.15
C TRP A 110 -4.69 8.98 15.90
N GLY A 111 -3.90 10.05 15.89
CA GLY A 111 -2.99 10.38 14.79
C GLY A 111 -2.06 9.20 14.47
N ASN A 112 -1.47 8.62 15.51
CA ASN A 112 -0.62 7.44 15.40
C ASN A 112 -1.38 6.21 14.85
N GLN A 113 -2.62 5.95 15.30
CA GLN A 113 -3.44 4.87 14.77
C GLN A 113 -3.81 5.08 13.29
N PHE A 114 -4.13 6.31 12.89
CA PHE A 114 -4.42 6.61 11.50
C PHE A 114 -3.24 6.32 10.58
N LEU A 115 -2.05 6.82 10.95
CA LEU A 115 -0.85 6.74 10.13
C LEU A 115 -0.25 5.32 10.05
N HIS A 116 -0.41 4.49 11.09
CA HIS A 116 0.23 3.18 11.18
C HIS A 116 -0.73 1.98 11.10
N THR A 117 -2.04 2.20 11.22
CA THR A 117 -3.03 1.11 11.22
C THR A 117 -4.13 1.37 10.20
N VAL A 118 -4.92 2.44 10.38
CA VAL A 118 -6.14 2.67 9.58
C VAL A 118 -5.81 2.90 8.11
N VAL A 119 -4.93 3.85 7.80
CA VAL A 119 -4.57 4.17 6.40
C VAL A 119 -3.90 2.98 5.71
N PRO A 120 -2.91 2.27 6.30
CA PRO A 120 -2.38 1.03 5.72
C PRO A 120 -3.46 -0.01 5.39
N LEU A 121 -4.36 -0.31 6.34
CA LEU A 121 -5.43 -1.30 6.12
C LEU A 121 -6.39 -0.87 5.02
N LEU A 122 -6.80 0.41 5.01
CA LEU A 122 -7.61 0.96 3.93
C LEU A 122 -6.88 0.84 2.60
N ALA A 123 -5.64 1.28 2.48
CA ALA A 123 -4.90 1.23 1.21
C ALA A 123 -4.74 -0.19 0.64
N ILE A 124 -4.49 -1.18 1.51
CA ILE A 124 -4.45 -2.61 1.16
C ILE A 124 -5.84 -3.08 0.70
N ALA A 125 -6.89 -2.72 1.43
CA ALA A 125 -8.25 -3.06 1.06
C ALA A 125 -8.70 -2.40 -0.26
N ASP A 126 -8.36 -1.13 -0.52
CA ASP A 126 -8.66 -0.45 -1.80
C ASP A 126 -8.04 -1.22 -2.97
N TRP A 127 -6.76 -1.59 -2.82
CA TRP A 127 -6.07 -2.43 -3.79
C TRP A 127 -6.75 -3.80 -3.94
N ALA A 128 -7.06 -4.48 -2.84
CA ALA A 128 -7.65 -5.82 -2.82
C ALA A 128 -9.14 -5.88 -3.25
N LEU A 129 -9.87 -4.76 -3.26
CA LEU A 129 -11.29 -4.72 -3.61
C LEU A 129 -11.57 -4.11 -4.99
N PHE A 130 -10.84 -3.05 -5.38
CA PHE A 130 -11.22 -2.25 -6.56
C PHE A 130 -10.36 -2.51 -7.79
N ASP A 131 -9.10 -2.90 -7.62
CA ASP A 131 -8.18 -3.05 -8.75
C ASP A 131 -8.42 -4.31 -9.58
N ARG A 132 -8.03 -4.22 -10.86
CA ARG A 132 -7.99 -5.38 -11.77
C ARG A 132 -6.77 -6.24 -11.44
N ARG A 133 -7.01 -7.54 -11.23
CA ARG A 133 -5.99 -8.53 -10.87
C ARG A 133 -5.09 -8.90 -12.05
N GLY A 134 -3.89 -9.38 -11.73
CA GLY A 134 -2.91 -9.92 -12.69
C GLY A 134 -2.15 -8.86 -13.49
N ARG A 135 -2.12 -7.62 -13.02
CA ARG A 135 -1.42 -6.50 -13.67
C ARG A 135 -0.04 -6.24 -13.09
N LEU A 136 0.26 -6.77 -11.90
CA LEU A 136 1.56 -6.62 -11.26
C LEU A 136 2.56 -7.62 -11.82
N ARG A 137 3.80 -7.15 -12.03
CA ARG A 137 4.92 -7.93 -12.58
C ARG A 137 6.01 -8.07 -11.52
N PRO A 138 6.70 -9.22 -11.41
CA PRO A 138 7.76 -9.42 -10.41
C PRO A 138 8.86 -8.35 -10.44
N ARG A 139 9.23 -7.87 -11.63
CA ARG A 139 10.21 -6.77 -11.79
C ARG A 139 9.83 -5.49 -11.03
N TYR A 140 8.54 -5.25 -10.78
CA TYR A 140 8.11 -4.09 -10.01
C TYR A 140 8.54 -4.16 -8.55
N ALA A 141 8.64 -5.35 -7.96
CA ALA A 141 9.13 -5.49 -6.58
C ALA A 141 10.56 -4.92 -6.42
N ALA A 142 11.42 -5.11 -7.42
CA ALA A 142 12.75 -4.50 -7.43
C ALA A 142 12.69 -2.98 -7.67
N TRP A 143 11.86 -2.52 -8.62
CA TRP A 143 11.74 -1.07 -8.89
C TRP A 143 11.16 -0.28 -7.73
N TRP A 144 10.25 -0.87 -6.96
CA TRP A 144 9.66 -0.21 -5.80
C TRP A 144 10.67 0.00 -4.67
N LEU A 145 11.77 -0.75 -4.62
CA LEU A 145 12.85 -0.47 -3.67
C LEU A 145 13.53 0.88 -3.91
N ALA A 146 13.38 1.49 -5.09
CA ALA A 146 13.97 2.79 -5.38
C ALA A 146 13.58 3.85 -4.33
N PHE A 147 12.33 3.86 -3.87
CA PHE A 147 11.88 4.84 -2.89
C PHE A 147 12.41 4.58 -1.46
N PRO A 148 12.31 3.36 -0.87
CA PRO A 148 12.98 3.05 0.38
C PRO A 148 14.51 3.27 0.36
N LEU A 149 15.18 2.97 -0.76
CA LEU A 149 16.61 3.21 -0.90
C LEU A 149 16.96 4.70 -1.01
N ALA A 150 16.15 5.49 -1.72
CA ALA A 150 16.29 6.93 -1.73
C ALA A 150 16.05 7.53 -0.33
N TYR A 151 15.05 7.01 0.40
CA TYR A 151 14.79 7.39 1.78
C TYR A 151 15.97 7.06 2.70
N LEU A 152 16.59 5.89 2.55
CA LEU A 152 17.79 5.53 3.28
C LEU A 152 18.90 6.56 3.04
N GLY A 153 19.20 6.88 1.78
CA GLY A 153 20.19 7.91 1.44
C GLY A 153 19.87 9.26 2.09
N PHE A 154 18.61 9.71 2.00
CA PHE A 154 18.14 10.92 2.68
C PHE A 154 18.32 10.87 4.20
N ALA A 155 17.94 9.77 4.85
CA ALA A 155 18.02 9.62 6.30
C ALA A 155 19.47 9.64 6.80
N LEU A 156 20.40 9.03 6.05
CA LEU A 156 21.82 9.04 6.37
C LEU A 156 22.44 10.43 6.21
N VAL A 157 22.18 11.11 5.09
CA VAL A 157 22.66 12.49 4.88
C VAL A 157 22.09 13.43 5.94
N ARG A 158 20.80 13.32 6.26
CA ARG A 158 20.19 14.11 7.34
C ARG A 158 20.83 13.82 8.69
N GLY A 159 21.08 12.55 9.00
CA GLY A 159 21.72 12.15 10.25
C GLY A 159 23.13 12.71 10.40
N LEU A 160 23.88 12.84 9.29
CA LEU A 160 25.17 13.51 9.27
C LEU A 160 25.08 15.02 9.57
N VAL A 161 24.05 15.69 9.06
CA VAL A 161 23.89 17.16 9.17
C VAL A 161 23.26 17.58 10.49
N VAL A 162 22.25 16.83 10.96
CA VAL A 162 21.40 17.20 12.12
C VAL A 162 21.72 16.34 13.36
N HIS A 163 22.66 15.39 13.25
CA HIS A 163 23.06 14.46 14.31
C HIS A 163 21.90 13.69 14.95
N ARG A 164 20.81 13.48 14.20
CA ARG A 164 19.63 12.75 14.66
C ARG A 164 19.05 11.93 13.53
N TYR A 165 18.91 10.63 13.75
CA TYR A 165 18.28 9.72 12.79
C TYR A 165 16.78 9.55 13.10
N PRO A 166 15.92 9.38 12.08
CA PRO A 166 14.49 9.18 12.29
C PRO A 166 14.17 7.85 13.00
N TYR A 167 14.99 6.82 12.80
CA TYR A 167 14.74 5.47 13.28
C TYR A 167 16.01 4.84 13.90
N PRO A 168 15.87 4.03 14.97
CA PRO A 168 17.01 3.41 15.64
C PRO A 168 17.78 2.42 14.75
N PHE A 169 17.08 1.71 13.85
CA PHE A 169 17.72 0.82 12.88
C PHE A 169 18.53 1.54 11.78
N LEU A 170 18.46 2.88 11.71
CA LEU A 170 19.27 3.72 10.84
C LEU A 170 20.29 4.57 11.62
N ASP A 171 20.34 4.46 12.94
CA ASP A 171 21.15 5.33 13.78
C ASP A 171 22.62 4.90 13.74
N ALA A 172 23.41 5.57 12.90
CA ALA A 172 24.84 5.30 12.78
C ALA A 172 25.64 5.67 14.05
N GLY A 173 25.09 6.53 14.91
CA GLY A 173 25.70 6.83 16.20
C GLY A 173 25.61 5.66 17.18
N GLN A 174 24.51 4.89 17.12
CA GLN A 174 24.31 3.70 17.95
C GLN A 174 24.87 2.42 17.32
N LEU A 175 24.70 2.25 16.00
CA LEU A 175 25.01 1.00 15.31
C LEU A 175 26.36 1.02 14.57
N GLY A 176 26.94 2.20 14.37
CA GLY A 176 27.99 2.40 13.37
C GLY A 176 27.50 2.17 11.93
N TYR A 177 28.31 2.52 10.94
CA TYR A 177 27.93 2.33 9.53
C TYR A 177 27.82 0.86 9.12
N GLY A 178 28.60 -0.03 9.74
CA GLY A 178 28.49 -1.48 9.51
C GLY A 178 27.14 -2.03 9.97
N GLY A 179 26.69 -1.67 11.17
CA GLY A 179 25.39 -2.08 11.69
C GLY A 179 24.21 -1.48 10.90
N VAL A 180 24.32 -0.21 10.50
CA VAL A 180 23.35 0.41 9.58
C VAL A 180 23.30 -0.31 8.24
N GLY A 181 24.45 -0.71 7.69
CA GLY A 181 24.53 -1.48 6.45
C GLY A 181 23.80 -2.83 6.55
N LEU A 182 23.97 -3.54 7.66
CA LEU A 182 23.29 -4.80 7.91
C LEU A 182 21.77 -4.61 8.07
N SER A 183 21.35 -3.61 8.84
CA SER A 183 19.93 -3.22 8.97
C SER A 183 19.32 -2.88 7.61
N ALA A 184 20.00 -2.06 6.82
CA ALA A 184 19.55 -1.65 5.49
C ALA A 184 19.38 -2.85 4.55
N LEU A 185 20.34 -3.78 4.55
CA LEU A 185 20.24 -5.02 3.76
C LEU A 185 19.05 -5.87 4.19
N PHE A 186 18.87 -6.08 5.49
CA PHE A 186 17.74 -6.83 6.05
C PHE A 186 16.40 -6.22 5.61
N PHE A 187 16.20 -4.91 5.79
CA PHE A 187 14.96 -4.24 5.40
C PHE A 187 14.77 -4.22 3.89
N ALA A 188 15.83 -4.02 3.09
CA ALA A 188 15.72 -4.08 1.63
C ALA A 188 15.23 -5.45 1.14
N VAL A 189 15.77 -6.54 1.69
CA VAL A 189 15.31 -7.91 1.39
C VAL A 189 13.87 -8.11 1.86
N ALA A 190 13.53 -7.71 3.09
CA ALA A 190 12.17 -7.84 3.61
C ALA A 190 11.13 -7.08 2.77
N PHE A 191 11.44 -5.84 2.36
CA PHE A 191 10.56 -5.02 1.53
C PHE A 191 10.44 -5.56 0.11
N TRP A 192 11.51 -6.13 -0.43
CA TRP A 192 11.47 -6.81 -1.72
C TRP A 192 10.57 -8.05 -1.67
N LEU A 193 10.71 -8.88 -0.64
CA LEU A 193 9.85 -10.05 -0.41
C LEU A 193 8.39 -9.64 -0.22
N LEU A 194 8.12 -8.55 0.50
CA LEU A 194 6.78 -8.00 0.64
C LEU A 194 6.21 -7.50 -0.70
N GLY A 195 7.04 -6.89 -1.54
CA GLY A 195 6.69 -6.52 -2.91
C GLY A 195 6.37 -7.75 -3.77
N LEU A 196 7.16 -8.82 -3.66
CA LEU A 196 6.90 -10.10 -4.34
C LEU A 196 5.62 -10.76 -3.83
N LEU A 197 5.33 -10.69 -2.53
CA LEU A 197 4.08 -11.17 -1.95
C LEU A 197 2.89 -10.44 -2.57
N LEU A 198 2.95 -9.10 -2.66
CA LEU A 198 1.91 -8.29 -3.30
C LEU A 198 1.68 -8.70 -4.76
N VAL A 199 2.76 -8.93 -5.51
CA VAL A 199 2.71 -9.44 -6.89
C VAL A 199 2.11 -10.85 -6.95
N GLY A 200 2.51 -11.74 -6.04
CA GLY A 200 2.04 -13.12 -5.96
C GLY A 200 0.53 -13.18 -5.69
N VAL A 201 0.05 -12.40 -4.73
CA VAL A 201 -1.39 -12.28 -4.41
C VAL A 201 -2.17 -11.74 -5.61
N ASP A 202 -1.68 -10.68 -6.28
CA ASP A 202 -2.33 -10.13 -7.47
C ASP A 202 -2.51 -11.17 -8.59
N ARG A 203 -1.46 -11.96 -8.85
CA ARG A 203 -1.46 -12.98 -9.91
C ARG A 203 -2.29 -14.20 -9.51
N GLY A 204 -2.21 -14.65 -8.26
CA GLY A 204 -2.98 -15.79 -7.75
C GLY A 204 -4.49 -15.53 -7.78
N LEU A 205 -4.92 -14.33 -7.40
CA LEU A 205 -6.33 -13.92 -7.50
C LEU A 205 -6.82 -13.84 -8.95
N ALA A 206 -5.94 -13.44 -9.89
CA ALA A 206 -6.28 -13.44 -11.32
C ALA A 206 -6.43 -14.86 -11.88
N GLY A 207 -5.57 -15.80 -11.46
CA GLY A 207 -5.65 -17.20 -11.87
C GLY A 207 -6.97 -17.86 -11.45
N ARG A 208 -7.40 -17.63 -10.22
CA ARG A 208 -8.69 -18.15 -9.71
C ARG A 208 -9.90 -17.61 -10.47
N ALA A 209 -9.89 -16.32 -10.81
CA ALA A 209 -10.97 -15.70 -11.58
C ALA A 209 -11.10 -16.24 -13.02
N ARG A 210 -10.00 -16.75 -13.60
CA ARG A 210 -9.99 -17.38 -14.93
C ARG A 210 -10.36 -18.88 -14.90
N ALA A 211 -10.21 -19.53 -13.76
CA ALA A 211 -10.45 -20.96 -13.61
C ALA A 211 -11.93 -21.33 -13.35
N VAL A 212 -12.83 -20.34 -13.19
CA VAL A 212 -14.28 -20.59 -13.10
C VAL A 212 -14.76 -21.10 -14.47
N PRO A 213 -15.21 -22.37 -14.59
CA PRO A 213 -15.63 -22.93 -15.87
C PRO A 213 -16.84 -22.16 -16.42
N VAL A 214 -16.79 -21.80 -17.70
CA VAL A 214 -17.99 -21.39 -18.44
C VAL A 214 -18.81 -22.66 -18.63
N GLU A 215 -20.00 -22.71 -18.06
CA GLU A 215 -20.95 -23.80 -18.29
C GLU A 215 -21.14 -23.97 -19.82
N PRO A 216 -20.96 -25.18 -20.37
CA PRO A 216 -21.13 -25.39 -21.81
C PRO A 216 -22.51 -24.91 -22.23
N ALA A 217 -22.58 -24.11 -23.29
CA ALA A 217 -23.86 -23.68 -23.85
C ALA A 217 -24.73 -24.93 -24.11
N PRO A 218 -26.03 -24.91 -23.73
CA PRO A 218 -26.91 -26.04 -23.98
C PRO A 218 -26.88 -26.37 -25.48
N ALA A 219 -26.71 -27.66 -25.79
CA ALA A 219 -26.65 -28.14 -27.16
C ALA A 219 -27.89 -27.65 -27.93
N PRO A 220 -27.72 -27.18 -29.19
CA PRO A 220 -28.86 -26.75 -29.98
C PRO A 220 -29.87 -27.90 -30.07
N ALA A 221 -31.10 -27.64 -29.65
CA ALA A 221 -32.20 -28.58 -29.77
C ALA A 221 -32.30 -29.02 -31.25
N GLY A 222 -32.27 -30.33 -31.47
CA GLY A 222 -32.29 -30.93 -32.80
C GLY A 222 -33.43 -30.37 -33.65
N THR A 223 -33.10 -30.04 -34.90
CA THR A 223 -34.05 -29.60 -35.91
C THR A 223 -35.16 -30.65 -36.06
N PRO A 224 -36.45 -30.30 -35.97
CA PRO A 224 -37.53 -31.23 -36.27
C PRO A 224 -37.40 -31.71 -37.72
N GLU A 225 -37.30 -33.02 -37.88
CA GLU A 225 -37.31 -33.72 -39.16
C GLU A 225 -38.63 -33.41 -39.87
N GLN A 226 -38.60 -32.55 -40.90
CA GLN A 226 -39.74 -32.29 -41.76
C GLN A 226 -39.97 -33.54 -42.62
N SER A 227 -40.87 -34.40 -42.17
CA SER A 227 -41.44 -35.49 -42.97
C SER A 227 -42.17 -34.88 -44.18
N ALA A 228 -41.56 -35.04 -45.34
CA ALA A 228 -42.11 -34.62 -46.62
C ALA A 228 -43.35 -35.48 -46.95
N ALA A 229 -44.51 -34.83 -47.00
CA ALA A 229 -45.70 -35.36 -47.64
C ALA A 229 -45.43 -35.50 -49.15
N GLY A 230 -45.40 -36.75 -49.64
CA GLY A 230 -45.45 -37.07 -51.07
C GLY A 230 -46.89 -37.05 -51.58
N PRO A 231 -47.16 -36.58 -52.82
CA PRO A 231 -48.52 -36.44 -53.33
C PRO A 231 -49.05 -37.70 -54.03
N ARG A 232 -50.37 -37.89 -53.87
CA ARG A 232 -51.35 -38.75 -54.57
C ARG A 232 -51.70 -40.08 -53.90
#